data_AF-A0A5B0RIB7-F1
#
_entry.id   AF-A0A5B0RIB7-F1
#
_cell.length_a   1.000
_cell.length_b   1.000
_cell.length_c   1.000
_cell.angle_alpha   90.00
_cell.angle_beta   90.00
_cell.angle_gamma   90.00
#
_symmetry.space_group_name_H-M   'P 1'
#
loop_
_entity.id
_entity.type
_entity.pdbx_description
1 polymer ?
#
loop_
_entity_poly.entity_id
_entity_poly.type
_entity_poly.pdbx_seq_one_letter_code
_entity_poly.pdbx_strand_id
1 'polypeptide(L)'
;MSIQEAIDGSASRFKDEKTKIKWIARHFRNEVGKNDESCASYNWFRAVIIENAREQQLPTEKASTANPFVLGVLLSAEGFLDSIENTFASSHQDTERRAKLYACRQDKKSIEEFHIIFNALAFDVDMDEGTRCEIYEKALNPKIVKMAITRGGWLEVKLLKEKQTLAILAATAVSKINMF
;
A
#
# COMPACT_ATOMS: atom_id res chain seq x y z
N MET A 1 20.56 -5.03 3.21
CA MET A 1 21.33 -4.11 2.35
C MET A 1 20.36 -3.56 1.33
N SER A 2 20.16 -2.24 1.33
CA SER A 2 19.33 -1.54 0.36
C SER A 2 19.95 -1.62 -1.04
N ILE A 3 19.10 -1.56 -2.08
CA ILE A 3 19.57 -1.51 -3.48
C ILE A 3 20.47 -0.28 -3.68
N GLN A 4 20.18 0.83 -3.00
CA GLN A 4 21.00 2.04 -3.06
C GLN A 4 22.40 1.81 -2.48
N GLU A 5 22.50 1.16 -1.31
CA GLU A 5 23.78 0.82 -0.69
C GLU A 5 24.62 -0.12 -1.57
N ALA A 6 23.97 -1.06 -2.25
CA ALA A 6 24.64 -2.00 -3.16
C ALA A 6 25.12 -1.32 -4.46
N ILE A 7 24.38 -0.31 -4.95
CA ILE A 7 24.77 0.54 -6.06
C ILE A 7 25.98 1.39 -5.70
N ASP A 8 25.96 2.04 -4.53
CA ASP A 8 27.03 2.93 -4.08
C ASP A 8 28.35 2.15 -3.87
N GLY A 9 28.26 0.93 -3.32
CA GLY A 9 29.40 0.01 -3.21
C GLY A 9 29.94 -0.54 -4.54
N SER A 10 29.15 -0.43 -5.63
CA SER A 10 29.50 -0.94 -6.97
C SER A 10 29.69 0.17 -8.01
N ALA A 11 29.64 1.45 -7.61
CA ALA A 11 29.56 2.60 -8.51
C ALA A 11 30.70 2.66 -9.54
N SER A 12 31.92 2.25 -9.16
CA SER A 12 33.09 2.21 -10.03
C SER A 12 33.04 1.15 -11.13
N ARG A 13 32.06 0.24 -11.11
CA ARG A 13 31.93 -0.88 -12.06
C ARG A 13 30.99 -0.59 -13.24
N PHE A 14 30.24 0.52 -13.21
CA PHE A 14 29.27 0.85 -14.25
C PHE A 14 29.90 1.76 -15.30
N LYS A 15 29.84 1.34 -16.57
CA LYS A 15 30.37 2.11 -17.71
C LYS A 15 29.39 3.17 -18.20
N ASP A 16 28.10 2.93 -18.03
CA ASP A 16 27.00 3.80 -18.42
C ASP A 16 25.73 3.45 -17.61
N GLU A 17 24.72 4.33 -17.69
CA GLU A 17 23.41 4.14 -17.03
C GLU A 17 22.72 2.85 -17.48
N LYS A 18 22.88 2.46 -18.75
CA LYS A 18 22.33 1.21 -19.30
C LYS A 18 22.88 -0.02 -18.57
N THR A 19 24.17 -0.03 -18.27
CA THR A 19 24.85 -1.11 -17.52
C THR A 19 24.37 -1.14 -16.08
N LYS A 20 24.18 0.03 -15.46
CA LYS A 20 23.63 0.19 -14.11
C LYS A 20 22.19 -0.34 -14.02
N ILE A 21 21.31 0.05 -14.93
CA ILE A 21 19.92 -0.45 -15.03
C ILE A 21 19.88 -1.96 -15.24
N LYS A 22 20.72 -2.50 -16.15
CA LYS A 22 20.82 -3.96 -16.37
C LYS A 22 21.26 -4.70 -15.12
N TRP A 23 22.16 -4.11 -14.33
CA TRP A 23 22.62 -4.69 -13.07
C TRP A 23 21.52 -4.67 -12.02
N ILE A 24 20.79 -3.55 -11.87
CA ILE A 24 19.62 -3.44 -10.98
C ILE A 24 18.56 -4.47 -11.39
N ALA A 25 18.22 -4.56 -12.67
CA ALA A 25 17.27 -5.54 -13.20
C ALA A 25 17.70 -6.99 -12.96
N ARG A 26 19.01 -7.25 -12.88
CA ARG A 26 19.55 -8.58 -12.55
C ARG A 26 19.45 -8.88 -11.06
N HIS A 27 19.53 -7.87 -10.19
CA HIS A 27 19.33 -8.02 -8.74
C HIS A 27 17.93 -8.54 -8.41
N PHE A 28 16.92 -8.19 -9.21
CA PHE A 28 15.55 -8.70 -9.08
C PHE A 28 15.32 -10.10 -9.65
N ARG A 29 16.31 -10.70 -10.33
CA ARG A 29 16.19 -12.10 -10.72
C ARG A 29 16.42 -12.94 -9.48
N ASN A 30 15.47 -13.81 -9.15
CA ASN A 30 15.66 -14.85 -8.14
C ASN A 30 17.01 -15.54 -8.37
N GLU A 31 17.72 -15.83 -7.28
CA GLU A 31 19.00 -16.54 -7.32
C GLU A 31 18.89 -17.75 -8.25
N VAL A 32 19.88 -17.88 -9.12
CA VAL A 32 19.97 -18.94 -10.13
C VAL A 32 19.77 -20.28 -9.41
N GLY A 33 18.59 -20.90 -9.58
CA GLY A 33 18.28 -22.21 -9.00
C GLY A 33 16.90 -22.37 -8.36
N LYS A 34 16.13 -21.30 -8.09
CA LYS A 34 14.73 -21.43 -7.63
C LYS A 34 13.75 -21.08 -8.75
N ASN A 35 13.28 -22.13 -9.43
CA ASN A 35 12.18 -22.08 -10.40
C ASN A 35 10.82 -21.93 -9.70
N ASP A 36 10.69 -20.95 -8.81
CA ASP A 36 9.40 -20.64 -8.21
C ASP A 36 9.00 -19.21 -8.60
N GLU A 37 7.83 -19.13 -9.22
CA GLU A 37 7.10 -17.97 -9.75
C GLU A 37 7.92 -16.82 -10.37
N SER A 38 7.66 -16.54 -11.65
CA SER A 38 8.20 -15.38 -12.35
C SER A 38 8.07 -14.11 -11.51
N CYS A 39 9.20 -13.63 -10.96
CA CYS A 39 9.23 -12.49 -10.06
C CYS A 39 8.52 -11.28 -10.68
N ALA A 40 7.55 -10.69 -9.97
CA ALA A 40 6.70 -9.62 -10.51
C ALA A 40 7.52 -8.42 -11.02
N SER A 41 8.63 -8.10 -10.37
CA SER A 41 9.58 -7.07 -10.80
C SER A 41 10.30 -7.43 -12.09
N TYR A 42 10.60 -8.71 -12.33
CA TYR A 42 11.16 -9.18 -13.60
C TYR A 42 10.13 -9.12 -14.74
N ASN A 43 8.87 -9.53 -14.48
CA ASN A 43 7.79 -9.39 -15.46
C ASN A 43 7.54 -7.93 -15.82
N TRP A 44 7.52 -7.04 -14.82
CA TRP A 44 7.44 -5.59 -15.05
C TRP A 44 8.60 -5.09 -15.90
N PHE A 45 9.84 -5.49 -15.56
CA PHE A 45 11.00 -5.11 -16.35
C PHE A 45 10.89 -5.60 -17.80
N ARG A 46 10.39 -6.82 -18.03
CA ARG A 46 10.12 -7.33 -19.39
C ARG A 46 9.09 -6.48 -20.12
N ALA A 47 8.02 -6.04 -19.47
CA ALA A 47 7.04 -5.13 -20.05
C ALA A 47 7.66 -3.78 -20.43
N VAL A 48 8.50 -3.21 -19.57
CA VAL A 48 9.25 -1.96 -19.84
C VAL A 48 10.16 -2.11 -21.06
N ILE A 49 10.83 -3.25 -21.22
CA ILE A 49 11.68 -3.54 -22.40
C ILE A 49 10.85 -3.70 -23.68
N ILE A 50 9.66 -4.29 -23.59
CA ILE A 50 8.71 -4.38 -24.72
C ILE A 50 8.23 -2.98 -25.13
N GLU A 51 7.89 -2.13 -24.16
CA GLU A 51 7.46 -0.75 -24.41
C GLU A 51 8.58 0.06 -25.08
N ASN A 52 9.80 -0.08 -24.58
CA ASN A 52 10.97 0.56 -25.18
C ASN A 52 11.24 0.11 -26.63
N ALA A 53 10.90 -1.14 -26.98
CA ALA A 53 10.95 -1.61 -28.37
C ALA A 53 9.84 -0.98 -29.22
N ARG A 54 8.62 -0.85 -28.67
CA ARG A 54 7.49 -0.19 -29.33
C ARG A 54 7.80 1.27 -29.65
N GLU A 55 8.38 2.01 -28.70
CA GLU A 55 8.77 3.42 -28.89
C GLU A 55 9.80 3.60 -30.02
N GLN A 56 10.67 2.59 -30.22
CA GLN A 56 11.63 2.54 -31.32
C GLN A 56 11.07 1.94 -32.60
N GLN A 57 9.78 1.59 -32.64
CA GLN A 57 9.14 0.90 -33.75
C GLN A 57 9.81 -0.44 -34.11
N LEU A 58 10.40 -1.11 -33.12
CA LEU A 58 11.04 -2.41 -33.26
C LEU A 58 10.04 -3.56 -32.98
N PRO A 59 10.27 -4.78 -33.51
CA PRO A 59 9.44 -5.93 -33.20
C PRO A 59 9.41 -6.23 -31.70
N THR A 60 8.23 -6.16 -31.09
CA THR A 60 7.99 -6.37 -29.65
C THR A 60 8.26 -7.82 -29.23
N GLU A 61 8.05 -8.79 -30.12
CA GLU A 61 8.34 -10.22 -29.91
C GLU A 61 9.82 -10.49 -29.65
N LYS A 62 10.71 -9.64 -30.20
CA LYS A 62 12.16 -9.73 -30.06
C LYS A 62 12.73 -8.61 -29.20
N ALA A 63 11.89 -7.99 -28.36
CA ALA A 63 12.30 -6.92 -27.48
C ALA A 63 13.48 -7.36 -26.61
N SER A 64 14.56 -6.58 -26.66
CA SER A 64 15.84 -6.95 -26.09
C SER A 64 16.51 -5.75 -25.43
N THR A 65 17.22 -6.03 -24.34
CA THR A 65 18.08 -5.04 -23.67
C THR A 65 19.36 -4.72 -24.48
N ALA A 66 19.58 -5.41 -25.61
CA ALA A 66 20.60 -5.04 -26.58
C ALA A 66 20.27 -3.72 -27.29
N ASN A 67 18.98 -3.48 -27.56
CA ASN A 67 18.51 -2.27 -28.24
C ASN A 67 18.80 -1.00 -27.41
N PRO A 68 18.93 0.17 -28.03
CA PRO A 68 19.03 1.45 -27.33
C PRO A 68 17.88 1.66 -26.34
N PHE A 69 18.15 2.38 -25.25
CA PHE A 69 17.14 2.78 -24.29
C PHE A 69 16.68 4.19 -24.66
N VAL A 70 15.40 4.33 -24.97
CA VAL A 70 14.78 5.60 -25.37
C VAL A 70 13.62 5.98 -24.46
N LEU A 71 13.03 4.99 -23.78
CA LEU A 71 11.93 5.21 -22.85
C LEU A 71 12.44 5.96 -21.60
N GLY A 72 11.70 6.97 -21.13
CA GLY A 72 12.13 7.84 -20.02
C GLY A 72 12.61 7.09 -18.77
N VAL A 73 11.89 6.03 -18.37
CA VAL A 73 12.25 5.15 -17.24
C VAL A 73 13.57 4.39 -17.42
N LEU A 74 14.07 4.25 -18.65
CA LEU A 74 15.32 3.56 -18.97
C LEU A 74 16.48 4.53 -19.27
N LEU A 75 16.28 5.84 -19.20
CA LEU A 75 17.32 6.83 -19.48
C LEU A 75 18.29 7.01 -18.31
N SER A 76 17.82 6.81 -17.07
CA SER A 76 18.64 6.88 -15.85
C SER A 76 18.28 5.78 -14.87
N ALA A 77 19.26 5.32 -14.10
CA ALA A 77 19.06 4.35 -13.04
C ALA A 77 18.19 4.90 -11.90
N GLU A 78 18.23 6.21 -11.65
CA GLU A 78 17.36 6.89 -10.69
C GLU A 78 15.90 6.85 -11.15
N GLY A 79 15.59 7.26 -12.38
CA GLY A 79 14.23 7.18 -12.93
C GLY A 79 13.72 5.74 -13.04
N PHE A 80 14.63 4.79 -13.25
CA PHE A 80 14.31 3.36 -13.20
C PHE A 80 13.91 2.90 -11.79
N LEU A 81 14.68 3.29 -10.76
CA LEU A 81 14.37 2.96 -9.36
C LEU A 81 13.08 3.63 -8.91
N ASP A 82 12.90 4.92 -9.19
CA ASP A 82 11.67 5.66 -8.89
C ASP A 82 10.44 4.98 -9.50
N SER A 83 10.55 4.51 -10.75
CA SER A 83 9.44 3.83 -11.41
C SER A 83 9.15 2.46 -10.80
N ILE A 84 10.17 1.75 -10.32
CA ILE A 84 10.01 0.50 -9.58
C ILE A 84 9.34 0.77 -8.23
N GLU A 85 9.83 1.74 -7.47
CA GLU A 85 9.24 2.11 -6.19
C GLU A 85 7.80 2.56 -6.37
N ASN A 86 7.50 3.39 -7.35
CA ASN A 86 6.12 3.79 -7.64
C ASN A 86 5.23 2.62 -8.06
N THR A 87 5.76 1.64 -8.79
CA THR A 87 4.97 0.47 -9.22
C THR A 87 4.72 -0.51 -8.08
N PHE A 88 5.70 -0.74 -7.20
CA PHE A 88 5.66 -1.80 -6.19
C PHE A 88 5.40 -1.30 -4.77
N ALA A 89 5.86 -0.09 -4.40
CA ALA A 89 5.59 0.50 -3.10
C ALA A 89 4.15 0.99 -2.98
N SER A 90 3.56 1.55 -4.05
CA SER A 90 2.18 2.04 -4.02
C SER A 90 1.16 0.92 -3.76
N SER A 91 1.34 -0.25 -4.39
CA SER A 91 0.38 -1.37 -4.26
C SER A 91 0.54 -2.12 -2.93
N HIS A 92 1.78 -2.45 -2.52
CA HIS A 92 1.99 -3.25 -1.31
C HIS A 92 1.73 -2.45 -0.02
N GLN A 93 2.22 -1.21 0.07
CA GLN A 93 2.03 -0.40 1.27
C GLN A 93 0.57 0.04 1.43
N ASP A 94 -0.13 0.38 0.35
CA ASP A 94 -1.57 0.69 0.44
C ASP A 94 -2.37 -0.54 0.87
N THR A 95 -2.06 -1.72 0.33
CA THR A 95 -2.69 -2.98 0.75
C THR A 95 -2.41 -3.29 2.23
N GLU A 96 -1.19 -3.09 2.72
CA GLU A 96 -0.84 -3.32 4.13
C GLU A 96 -1.54 -2.32 5.06
N ARG A 97 -1.57 -1.03 4.70
CA ARG A 97 -2.28 0.01 5.46
C ARG A 97 -3.78 -0.30 5.54
N ARG A 98 -4.40 -0.64 4.40
CA ARG A 98 -5.79 -1.10 4.35
C ARG A 98 -5.99 -2.33 5.23
N ALA A 99 -5.12 -3.33 5.14
CA ALA A 99 -5.22 -4.54 5.96
C ALA A 99 -5.18 -4.24 7.47
N LYS A 100 -4.28 -3.35 7.92
CA LYS A 100 -4.21 -2.90 9.32
C LYS A 100 -5.49 -2.21 9.76
N LEU A 101 -6.06 -1.33 8.93
CA LEU A 101 -7.34 -0.69 9.22
C LEU A 101 -8.48 -1.70 9.30
N TYR A 102 -8.59 -2.62 8.33
CA TYR A 102 -9.64 -3.65 8.32
C TYR A 102 -9.51 -4.67 9.45
N ALA A 103 -8.32 -4.86 10.00
CA ALA A 103 -8.07 -5.68 11.18
C ALA A 103 -8.29 -4.92 12.51
N CYS A 104 -8.41 -3.59 12.48
CA CYS A 104 -8.59 -2.78 13.67
C CYS A 104 -9.92 -3.13 14.36
N ARG A 105 -9.87 -3.45 15.65
CA ARG A 105 -11.05 -3.75 16.48
C ARG A 105 -10.94 -3.01 17.81
N GLN A 106 -12.08 -2.55 18.32
CA GLN A 106 -12.19 -1.97 19.64
C GLN A 106 -11.79 -3.01 20.71
N ASP A 107 -12.34 -4.23 20.63
CA ASP A 107 -12.11 -5.33 21.57
C ASP A 107 -12.18 -4.89 23.04
N LYS A 108 -11.06 -4.98 23.77
CA LYS A 108 -10.90 -4.65 25.18
C LYS A 108 -10.43 -3.21 25.41
N LYS A 109 -10.17 -2.43 24.36
CA LYS A 109 -9.68 -1.04 24.46
C LYS A 109 -10.82 -0.11 24.89
N SER A 110 -10.48 0.99 25.55
CA SER A 110 -11.45 2.05 25.79
C SER A 110 -11.92 2.64 24.46
N ILE A 111 -13.07 3.31 24.47
CA ILE A 111 -13.61 3.90 23.25
C ILE A 111 -12.70 5.01 22.73
N GLU A 112 -12.07 5.76 23.64
CA GLU A 112 -11.13 6.84 23.34
C GLU A 112 -9.81 6.31 22.75
N GLU A 113 -9.22 5.28 23.36
CA GLU A 113 -8.00 4.65 22.86
C GLU A 113 -8.24 4.06 21.46
N PHE A 114 -9.38 3.38 21.28
CA PHE A 114 -9.78 2.86 19.99
C PHE A 114 -9.92 3.96 18.93
N HIS A 115 -10.53 5.12 19.25
CA HIS A 115 -10.65 6.22 18.30
C HIS A 115 -9.30 6.78 17.88
N ILE A 116 -8.36 6.93 18.82
CA ILE A 116 -7.01 7.41 18.51
C ILE A 116 -6.34 6.47 17.49
N ILE A 117 -6.35 5.16 17.76
CA ILE A 117 -5.73 4.16 16.87
C ILE A 117 -6.47 4.11 15.53
N PHE A 118 -7.79 4.09 15.54
CA PHE A 118 -8.60 4.03 14.33
C PHE A 118 -8.39 5.26 13.44
N ASN A 119 -8.37 6.45 14.01
CA ASN A 119 -8.16 7.70 13.28
C ASN A 119 -6.76 7.77 12.68
N ALA A 120 -5.74 7.30 13.39
CA ALA A 120 -4.39 7.21 12.86
C ALA A 120 -4.34 6.28 11.62
N LEU A 121 -4.92 5.07 11.72
CA LEU A 121 -4.95 4.12 10.61
C LEU A 121 -5.81 4.61 9.44
N ALA A 122 -6.93 5.28 9.71
CA ALA A 122 -7.85 5.78 8.69
C ALA A 122 -7.31 7.03 7.98
N PHE A 123 -6.39 7.78 8.60
CA PHE A 123 -5.69 8.90 7.97
C PHE A 123 -4.70 8.43 6.91
N ASP A 124 -4.07 7.27 7.12
CA ASP A 124 -3.05 6.70 6.23
C ASP A 124 -3.62 6.00 4.98
N VAL A 125 -4.96 5.94 4.84
CA VAL A 125 -5.64 5.24 3.74
C VAL A 125 -6.62 6.18 3.05
N ASP A 126 -6.47 6.30 1.73
CA ASP A 126 -7.43 7.06 0.91
C ASP A 126 -8.75 6.28 0.74
N MET A 127 -9.85 6.88 1.21
CA MET A 127 -11.21 6.36 1.11
C MET A 127 -12.24 7.46 1.31
N ASP A 128 -13.45 7.23 0.79
CA ASP A 128 -14.59 8.09 1.05
C ASP A 128 -15.09 7.96 2.50
N GLU A 129 -15.77 9.01 2.97
CA GLU A 129 -16.27 9.10 4.34
C GLU A 129 -17.31 8.02 4.66
N GLY A 130 -18.07 7.54 3.67
CA GLY A 130 -19.06 6.48 3.83
C GLY A 130 -18.39 5.14 4.15
N THR A 131 -17.43 4.74 3.31
CA THR A 131 -16.58 3.56 3.55
C THR A 131 -15.90 3.63 4.92
N ARG A 132 -15.37 4.81 5.28
CA ARG A 132 -14.75 5.04 6.59
C ARG A 132 -15.71 4.78 7.75
N CYS A 133 -16.96 5.25 7.65
CA CYS A 133 -18.00 5.03 8.64
C CYS A 133 -18.39 3.54 8.74
N GLU A 134 -18.49 2.83 7.62
CA GLU A 134 -18.82 1.40 7.61
C GLU A 134 -17.73 0.54 8.27
N ILE A 135 -16.46 0.82 7.96
CA ILE A 135 -15.33 0.13 8.57
C ILE A 135 -15.29 0.39 10.07
N TYR A 136 -15.51 1.64 10.48
CA TYR A 136 -15.58 2.01 11.89
C TYR A 136 -16.68 1.26 12.65
N GLU A 137 -17.88 1.18 12.07
CA GLU A 137 -19.01 0.46 12.67
C GLU A 137 -18.73 -1.04 12.83
N LYS A 138 -18.10 -1.67 11.82
CA LYS A 138 -17.66 -3.08 11.89
C LYS A 138 -16.55 -3.32 12.91
N ALA A 139 -15.73 -2.31 13.18
CA ALA A 139 -14.61 -2.38 14.12
C ALA A 139 -15.04 -2.18 15.58
N LEU A 140 -16.18 -1.55 15.83
CA LEU A 140 -16.71 -1.29 17.17
C LEU A 140 -17.27 -2.54 17.85
N ASN A 141 -17.31 -2.51 19.18
CA ASN A 141 -18.03 -3.50 19.96
C ASN A 141 -19.53 -3.47 19.60
N PRO A 142 -20.13 -4.60 19.18
CA PRO A 142 -21.54 -4.64 18.75
C PRO A 142 -22.53 -4.14 19.81
N LYS A 143 -22.20 -4.25 21.11
CA LYS A 143 -23.05 -3.72 22.19
C LYS A 143 -23.13 -2.20 22.17
N ILE A 144 -22.03 -1.53 21.83
CA ILE A 144 -21.98 -0.06 21.71
C ILE A 144 -22.77 0.38 20.49
N VAL A 145 -22.59 -0.29 19.35
CA VAL A 145 -23.36 -0.02 18.12
C VAL A 145 -24.86 -0.18 18.38
N LYS A 146 -25.28 -1.30 18.98
CA LYS A 146 -26.69 -1.54 19.32
C LYS A 146 -27.25 -0.47 20.27
N MET A 147 -26.47 -0.07 21.27
CA MET A 147 -26.87 1.00 22.20
C MET A 147 -27.01 2.35 21.49
N ALA A 148 -26.08 2.68 20.58
CA ALA A 148 -26.14 3.92 19.80
C ALA A 148 -27.36 3.94 18.86
N ILE A 149 -27.66 2.83 18.19
CA ILE A 149 -28.88 2.68 17.37
C ILE A 149 -30.14 2.85 18.23
N THR A 150 -30.18 2.21 19.41
CA THR A 150 -31.34 2.29 20.33
C THR A 150 -31.59 3.72 20.82
N ARG A 151 -30.54 4.53 20.94
CA ARG A 151 -30.62 5.93 21.34
C ARG A 151 -30.95 6.89 20.19
N GLY A 152 -30.95 6.41 18.95
CA GLY A 152 -31.23 7.19 17.75
C GLY A 152 -30.04 7.99 17.23
N GLY A 153 -30.16 8.49 15.99
CA GLY A 153 -29.14 9.32 15.32
C GLY A 153 -28.01 8.55 14.64
N TRP A 154 -27.85 7.25 14.95
CA TRP A 154 -26.74 6.44 14.43
C TRP A 154 -26.80 6.19 12.92
N LEU A 155 -28.02 6.07 12.36
CA LEU A 155 -28.23 5.71 10.96
C LEU A 155 -28.24 6.94 10.04
N GLU A 156 -28.55 8.10 10.61
CA GLU A 156 -28.68 9.38 9.89
C GLU A 156 -27.33 10.08 9.71
N VAL A 157 -26.40 9.83 10.65
CA VAL A 157 -25.07 10.43 10.65
C VAL A 157 -24.18 9.80 9.58
N LYS A 158 -23.55 10.67 8.77
CA LYS A 158 -22.65 10.29 7.67
C LYS A 158 -21.19 10.68 7.89
N LEU A 159 -20.89 11.38 8.99
CA LEU A 159 -19.54 11.80 9.33
C LEU A 159 -18.98 10.91 10.44
N LEU A 160 -17.72 10.47 10.29
CA LEU A 160 -17.06 9.61 11.27
C LEU A 160 -17.01 10.29 12.64
N LYS A 161 -16.70 11.59 12.67
CA LYS A 161 -16.59 12.38 13.91
C LYS A 161 -17.91 12.38 14.71
N GLU A 162 -19.04 12.45 14.02
CA GLU A 162 -20.36 12.41 14.63
C GLU A 162 -20.69 10.98 15.11
N LYS A 163 -20.36 9.94 14.33
CA LYS A 163 -20.48 8.53 14.79
C LYS A 163 -19.63 8.27 16.03
N GLN A 164 -18.41 8.80 16.08
CA GLN A 164 -17.51 8.70 17.24
C GLN A 164 -18.10 9.37 18.49
N THR A 165 -18.74 10.53 18.32
CA THR A 165 -19.44 11.20 19.42
C THR A 165 -20.59 10.35 19.96
N LEU A 166 -21.42 9.77 19.09
CA LEU A 166 -22.50 8.85 19.49
C LEU A 166 -21.95 7.59 20.16
N ALA A 167 -20.84 7.05 19.67
CA ALA A 167 -20.19 5.87 20.23
C ALA A 167 -19.69 6.11 21.67
N ILE A 168 -19.15 7.30 21.98
CA ILE A 168 -18.72 7.65 23.35
C ILE A 168 -19.93 7.69 24.29
N LEU A 169 -21.02 8.34 23.88
CA LEU A 169 -22.26 8.41 24.67
C LEU A 169 -22.83 7.02 24.93
N ALA A 170 -22.84 6.16 23.91
CA ALA A 170 -23.28 4.77 24.00
C ALA A 170 -22.37 3.92 24.89
N ALA A 171 -21.04 4.03 24.75
CA ALA A 171 -20.07 3.33 25.57
C ALA A 171 -20.23 3.65 27.06
N THR A 172 -20.40 4.94 27.39
CA THR A 172 -20.65 5.40 28.76
C THR A 172 -21.89 4.74 29.37
N ALA A 173 -22.92 4.53 28.56
CA ALA A 173 -24.16 3.89 29.01
C ALA A 173 -24.04 2.39 29.19
N VAL A 174 -23.36 1.72 28.27
CA VAL A 174 -23.06 0.29 28.37
C VAL A 174 -22.25 0.01 29.63
N SER A 175 -21.25 0.83 29.95
CA SER A 175 -20.46 0.71 31.17
C SER A 175 -21.31 0.87 32.43
N LYS A 176 -22.24 1.84 32.45
CA LYS A 176 -23.17 2.03 33.58
C LYS A 176 -24.11 0.84 33.78
N ILE A 177 -24.55 0.20 32.70
CA ILE A 177 -25.45 -0.98 32.78
C ILE A 177 -24.70 -2.20 33.31
N ASN A 178 -23.44 -2.42 32.93
CA ASN A 178 -22.64 -3.57 33.38
C ASN A 178 -22.12 -3.44 34.83
N MET A 179 -22.38 -2.32 35.50
CA MET A 179 -22.03 -2.10 36.92
C MET A 179 -23.16 -2.48 37.89
N PHE A 180 -24.30 -2.96 37.38
CA PHE A 180 -25.43 -3.51 38.15
C PHE A 180 -25.60 -5.00 37.81
#